data_AF-A0AAV9M6G5-F1
#
_entry.id   AF-A0AAV9M6G5-F1
#
_cell.length_a   1.000
_cell.length_b   1.000
_cell.length_c   1.000
_cell.angle_alpha   90.00
_cell.angle_beta   90.00
_cell.angle_gamma   90.00
#
_symmetry.space_group_name_H-M   'P 1'
#
loop_
_entity.id
_entity.type
_entity.pdbx_description
1 polymer ?
#
loop_
_entity_poly.entity_id
_entity_poly.type
_entity_poly.pdbx_seq_one_letter_code
_entity_poly.pdbx_strand_id
1 'polypeptide(L)'
;MEYVMSKSPILMDRLTLSGIEKKMDKICPFWYLDYNNFYWIYLFGIETKNDISGGKLRRWYLQPDKTSVFYDPKRASLAAFFHFLTALMFIFINQDREMYYEETDKPAHARTSNLNEELGLVDTVLSVKTDTLTCNSMEFVKCSIAGVAYGHVVTEVERALAKQKRDGSQEVGNTSNDV
;
A
#
# COMPACT_ATOMS: atom_id res chain seq x y z
N MET A 1 -9.65 57.74 -42.72
CA MET A 1 -8.26 58.20 -42.51
C MET A 1 -7.68 57.33 -41.43
N GLU A 2 -6.52 56.70 -41.71
CA GLU A 2 -5.61 56.00 -40.79
C GLU A 2 -6.12 54.68 -40.15
N TYR A 3 -5.71 53.47 -40.56
CA TYR A 3 -4.33 52.87 -40.61
C TYR A 3 -3.69 53.03 -39.19
N VAL A 4 -3.32 52.03 -38.36
CA VAL A 4 -2.70 50.72 -38.59
C VAL A 4 -2.68 49.88 -37.30
N MET A 5 -3.03 48.59 -37.42
CA MET A 5 -2.31 47.41 -36.89
C MET A 5 -1.46 47.58 -35.61
N SER A 6 -2.03 47.30 -34.45
CA SER A 6 -1.28 46.82 -33.27
C SER A 6 -1.62 45.36 -33.00
N LYS A 7 -1.25 44.51 -33.96
CA LYS A 7 -1.13 43.06 -33.73
C LYS A 7 0.20 42.83 -33.01
N SER A 8 0.11 42.24 -31.83
CA SER A 8 1.19 41.67 -31.01
C SER A 8 2.45 41.21 -31.79
N PRO A 9 3.68 41.59 -31.36
CA PRO A 9 4.94 41.26 -32.02
C PRO A 9 5.42 39.82 -31.74
N ILE A 10 4.49 38.86 -31.60
CA ILE A 10 4.80 37.46 -31.22
C ILE A 10 4.47 36.50 -32.39
N LEU A 11 3.99 37.01 -33.53
CA LEU A 11 3.45 36.19 -34.61
C LEU A 11 4.03 36.48 -36.01
N MET A 12 5.03 37.35 -36.12
CA MET A 12 5.62 37.76 -37.41
C MET A 12 7.11 37.46 -37.54
N ASP A 13 7.54 36.26 -37.14
CA ASP A 13 8.83 35.69 -37.56
C ASP A 13 8.73 34.18 -37.89
N ARG A 14 7.52 33.65 -38.09
CA ARG A 14 7.30 32.21 -38.26
C ARG A 14 7.47 31.70 -39.70
N LEU A 15 8.12 32.45 -40.60
CA LEU A 15 8.18 32.09 -42.03
C LEU A 15 9.57 32.09 -42.70
N THR A 16 10.66 32.33 -41.97
CA THR A 16 12.03 32.20 -42.55
C THR A 16 13.01 31.38 -41.71
N LEU A 17 12.58 30.79 -40.59
CA LEU A 17 13.49 29.95 -39.80
C LEU A 17 13.58 28.52 -40.35
N SER A 18 14.82 28.13 -40.62
CA SER A 18 15.24 26.84 -41.16
C SER A 18 14.82 25.68 -40.25
N GLY A 19 14.67 24.47 -40.80
CA GLY A 19 14.23 23.30 -40.03
C GLY A 19 15.10 22.96 -38.80
N ILE A 20 16.32 23.50 -38.76
CA ILE A 20 17.29 23.37 -37.68
C ILE A 20 16.90 24.24 -36.47
N GLU A 21 16.38 25.46 -36.71
CA GLU A 21 15.98 26.40 -35.66
C GLU A 21 14.70 25.96 -34.95
N LYS A 22 13.75 25.34 -35.69
CA LYS A 22 12.56 24.71 -35.10
C LYS A 22 12.88 23.51 -34.21
N LYS A 23 14.03 22.85 -34.45
CA LYS A 23 14.53 21.76 -33.60
C LYS A 23 15.21 22.33 -32.35
N MET A 24 15.88 23.47 -32.47
CA MET A 24 16.53 24.19 -31.37
C MET A 24 15.53 24.79 -30.38
N ASP A 25 14.40 25.32 -30.85
CA ASP A 25 13.32 25.87 -30.01
C ASP A 25 12.71 24.84 -29.05
N LYS A 26 12.70 23.55 -29.42
CA LYS A 26 12.16 22.48 -28.57
C LYS A 26 13.17 22.00 -27.53
N ILE A 27 14.47 22.13 -27.82
CA ILE A 27 15.56 21.60 -27.01
C ILE A 27 16.06 22.62 -25.98
N CYS A 28 16.07 23.91 -26.32
CA CYS A 28 16.49 25.00 -25.43
C CYS A 28 15.76 25.04 -24.07
N PRO A 29 14.42 24.92 -23.99
CA PRO A 29 13.74 24.94 -22.70
C PRO A 29 14.00 23.69 -21.84
N PHE A 30 14.26 22.54 -22.46
CA PHE A 30 14.58 21.29 -21.74
C PHE A 30 15.89 21.44 -20.95
N TRP A 31 16.95 21.90 -21.62
CA TRP A 31 18.24 22.13 -20.98
C TRP A 31 18.21 23.26 -19.95
N TYR A 32 17.41 24.30 -20.18
CA TYR A 32 17.25 25.39 -19.22
C TYR A 32 16.57 24.92 -17.93
N LEU A 33 15.55 24.07 -18.01
CA LEU A 33 14.88 23.50 -16.83
C LEU A 33 15.83 22.58 -16.03
N ASP A 34 16.55 21.70 -16.71
CA ASP A 34 17.51 20.80 -16.06
C ASP A 34 18.67 21.57 -15.40
N TYR A 35 19.18 22.60 -16.06
CA TYR A 35 20.27 23.43 -15.54
C TYR A 35 19.85 24.23 -14.30
N ASN A 36 18.66 24.86 -14.32
CA ASN A 36 18.15 25.57 -13.14
C ASN A 36 17.94 24.61 -11.97
N ASN A 37 17.36 23.44 -12.21
CA ASN A 37 17.15 22.44 -11.16
C ASN A 37 18.49 21.97 -10.57
N PHE A 38 19.47 21.68 -11.42
CA PHE A 38 20.82 21.30 -10.99
C PHE A 38 21.52 22.41 -10.20
N TYR A 39 21.37 23.66 -10.62
CA TYR A 39 21.91 24.82 -9.91
C TYR A 39 21.27 25.01 -8.53
N TRP A 40 19.95 24.85 -8.42
CA TRP A 40 19.23 24.87 -7.14
C TRP A 40 19.64 23.72 -6.22
N ILE A 41 19.85 22.51 -6.74
CA ILE A 41 20.35 21.35 -5.98
C ILE A 41 21.78 21.61 -5.50
N TYR A 42 22.65 22.15 -6.35
CA TYR A 42 24.04 22.44 -6.02
C TYR A 42 24.15 23.54 -4.95
N LEU A 43 23.39 24.64 -5.11
CA LEU A 43 23.30 25.70 -4.11
C LEU A 43 22.71 25.18 -2.79
N PHE A 44 21.61 24.42 -2.84
CA PHE A 44 20.99 23.85 -1.65
C PHE A 44 21.92 22.87 -0.93
N GLY A 45 22.69 22.07 -1.67
CA GLY A 45 23.70 21.16 -1.13
C GLY A 45 24.87 21.88 -0.45
N ILE A 46 25.34 23.00 -1.03
CA ILE A 46 26.38 23.85 -0.40
C ILE A 46 25.82 24.55 0.84
N GLU A 47 24.61 25.10 0.77
CA GLU A 47 23.96 25.76 1.90
C GLU A 47 23.74 24.78 3.06
N THR A 48 23.34 23.55 2.75
CA THR A 48 23.20 22.46 3.73
C THR A 48 24.53 22.10 4.40
N LYS A 49 25.65 22.17 3.67
CA LYS A 49 27.00 21.96 4.24
C LYS A 49 27.41 23.06 5.20
N ASN A 50 27.03 24.30 4.91
CA ASN A 50 27.31 25.45 5.79
C ASN A 50 26.42 25.46 7.04
N ASP A 51 25.21 24.90 6.96
CA ASP A 51 24.29 24.72 8.09
C ASP A 51 24.70 23.59 9.06
N ILE A 52 25.63 22.71 8.64
CA ILE A 52 26.21 21.64 9.47
C ILE A 52 27.57 22.12 10.00
N SER A 53 27.55 22.95 11.03
CA SER A 53 28.76 23.30 11.78
C SER A 53 28.80 22.51 13.09
N GLY A 54 29.71 21.53 13.19
CA GLY A 54 29.95 20.78 14.42
C GLY A 54 28.90 19.70 14.77
N GLY A 55 28.15 19.18 13.79
CA GLY A 55 27.22 18.06 13.99
C GLY A 55 25.84 18.45 14.55
N LYS A 56 25.49 19.74 14.57
CA LYS A 56 24.14 20.23 14.87
C LYS A 56 23.68 21.21 13.78
N LEU A 57 22.50 20.96 13.20
CA LEU A 57 21.86 21.86 12.25
C LEU A 57 21.31 23.10 13.00
N ARG A 58 21.56 24.31 12.50
CA ARG A 58 21.09 25.57 13.15
C ARG A 58 19.61 25.90 12.90
N ARG A 59 18.94 25.14 12.04
CA ARG A 59 17.57 25.40 11.58
C ARG A 59 16.55 24.77 12.55
N TRP A 60 15.89 25.62 13.34
CA TRP A 60 14.94 25.30 14.41
C TRP A 60 13.72 24.43 14.03
N TYR A 61 13.51 24.12 12.75
CA TYR A 61 12.43 23.25 12.28
C TYR A 61 12.83 21.77 12.21
N LEU A 62 14.12 21.45 12.34
CA LEU A 62 14.66 20.08 12.27
C LEU A 62 15.19 19.61 13.63
N GLN A 63 14.45 19.90 14.69
CA GLN A 63 14.79 19.46 16.04
C GLN A 63 13.92 18.23 16.36
N PRO A 64 14.41 16.99 16.18
CA PRO A 64 13.70 15.85 16.73
C PRO A 64 14.08 15.77 18.21
N ASP A 65 13.41 16.54 19.05
CA ASP A 65 13.46 16.28 20.49
C ASP A 65 12.66 15.00 20.73
N LYS A 66 13.40 13.87 20.69
CA LYS A 66 12.97 12.46 20.74
C LYS A 66 12.64 11.84 19.38
N THR A 67 13.68 11.41 18.68
CA THR A 67 13.55 10.39 17.62
C THR A 67 13.06 9.08 18.25
N SER A 68 12.01 8.49 17.70
CA SER A 68 11.77 7.06 17.90
C SER A 68 12.97 6.28 17.32
N VAL A 69 13.21 5.07 17.82
CA VAL A 69 14.38 4.22 17.52
C VAL A 69 14.69 4.07 16.02
N PHE A 70 13.71 4.31 15.15
CA PHE A 70 13.82 4.22 13.69
C PHE A 70 14.62 5.34 13.00
N TYR A 71 14.81 6.51 13.62
CA TYR A 71 15.43 7.69 12.97
C TYR A 71 16.78 8.10 13.59
N ASP A 72 17.53 7.15 14.14
CA ASP A 72 18.84 7.42 14.75
C ASP A 72 19.97 7.31 13.70
N PRO A 73 20.67 8.41 13.34
CA PRO A 73 21.68 8.41 12.26
C PRO A 73 22.88 7.49 12.57
N LYS A 74 23.06 7.06 13.82
CA LYS A 74 24.12 6.13 14.23
C LYS A 74 23.82 4.67 13.87
N ARG A 75 22.57 4.33 13.60
CA ARG A 75 22.11 2.97 13.23
C ARG A 75 21.47 2.94 11.84
N ALA A 76 21.89 3.85 10.95
CA ALA A 76 21.36 3.96 9.60
C ALA A 76 21.44 2.65 8.80
N SER A 77 22.49 1.84 9.00
CA SER A 77 22.64 0.53 8.37
C SER A 77 21.57 -0.49 8.81
N LEU A 78 21.22 -0.51 10.09
CA LEU A 78 20.17 -1.38 10.64
C LEU A 78 18.78 -0.94 10.17
N ALA A 79 18.50 0.37 10.16
CA ALA A 79 17.24 0.89 9.65
C ALA A 79 17.05 0.56 8.16
N ALA A 80 18.11 0.72 7.35
CA ALA A 80 18.09 0.35 5.94
C ALA A 80 17.88 -1.16 5.75
N PHE A 81 18.51 -2.00 6.58
CA PHE A 81 18.32 -3.44 6.55
C PHE A 81 16.88 -3.86 6.87
N PHE A 82 16.27 -3.29 7.92
CA PHE A 82 14.87 -3.58 8.25
C PHE A 82 13.92 -3.13 7.15
N HIS A 83 14.08 -1.92 6.61
CA HIS A 83 13.28 -1.47 5.47
C HIS A 83 13.42 -2.39 4.25
N PHE A 84 14.62 -2.92 3.99
CA PHE A 84 14.84 -3.89 2.93
C PHE A 84 14.10 -5.21 3.18
N LEU A 85 14.12 -5.74 4.41
CA LEU A 85 13.38 -6.95 4.77
C LEU A 85 11.86 -6.75 4.62
N THR A 86 11.33 -5.62 5.09
CA THR A 86 9.91 -5.30 4.98
C THR A 86 9.48 -5.17 3.51
N ALA A 87 10.34 -4.59 2.65
CA ALA A 87 10.11 -4.54 1.21
C ALA A 87 10.13 -5.94 0.56
N LEU A 88 11.03 -6.82 1.00
CA LEU A 88 11.09 -8.20 0.51
C LEU A 88 9.83 -8.98 0.89
N MET A 89 9.39 -8.90 2.16
CA MET A 89 8.14 -9.52 2.61
C MET A 89 6.91 -8.99 1.86
N PHE A 90 6.89 -7.69 1.57
CA PHE A 90 5.82 -7.08 0.76
C PHE A 90 5.74 -7.65 -0.65
N ILE A 91 6.88 -7.92 -1.30
CA ILE A 91 6.90 -8.56 -2.62
C ILE A 91 6.36 -10.00 -2.53
N PHE A 92 6.74 -10.74 -1.48
CA PHE A 92 6.27 -12.11 -1.29
C PHE A 92 4.74 -12.20 -1.12
N ILE A 93 4.13 -11.33 -0.32
CA ILE A 93 2.67 -11.32 -0.12
C ILE A 93 1.92 -11.06 -1.44
N ASN A 94 2.43 -10.14 -2.26
CA ASN A 94 1.81 -9.83 -3.56
C ASN A 94 1.99 -10.96 -4.61
N GLN A 95 2.97 -11.84 -4.42
CA GLN A 95 3.25 -12.98 -5.30
C GLN A 95 2.69 -14.30 -4.77
N ASP A 96 2.02 -14.28 -3.62
CA ASP A 96 1.45 -15.47 -3.00
C ASP A 96 0.30 -16.03 -3.85
N ARG A 97 0.42 -17.31 -4.21
CA ARG A 97 -0.58 -18.04 -4.99
C ARG A 97 -1.74 -18.57 -4.16
N GLU A 98 -1.53 -18.79 -2.85
CA GLU A 98 -2.59 -19.29 -1.97
C GLU A 98 -3.64 -18.21 -1.68
N MET A 99 -3.25 -16.94 -1.79
CA MET A 99 -4.10 -15.78 -1.54
C MET A 99 -4.70 -15.18 -2.83
N TYR A 100 -4.70 -15.96 -3.91
CA TYR A 100 -5.26 -15.57 -5.20
C TYR A 100 -6.70 -16.06 -5.33
N TYR A 101 -7.62 -15.13 -5.61
CA TYR A 101 -9.04 -15.45 -5.81
C TYR A 101 -9.31 -15.70 -7.30
N GLU A 102 -9.44 -16.98 -7.67
CA GLU A 102 -9.58 -17.43 -9.07
C GLU A 102 -10.86 -16.92 -9.73
N GLU A 103 -12.00 -16.92 -9.01
CA GLU A 103 -13.29 -16.55 -9.60
C GLU A 103 -13.36 -15.09 -10.07
N THR A 104 -12.57 -14.19 -9.48
CA THR A 104 -12.52 -12.78 -9.87
C THR A 104 -11.14 -12.33 -10.37
N ASP A 105 -10.21 -13.27 -10.59
CA ASP A 105 -8.83 -12.98 -11.04
C ASP A 105 -8.16 -11.86 -10.22
N LYS A 106 -8.28 -11.95 -8.89
CA LYS A 106 -7.77 -10.93 -7.97
C LYS A 106 -6.68 -11.52 -7.07
N PRO A 107 -5.40 -11.18 -7.28
CA PRO A 107 -4.37 -11.50 -6.31
C PRO A 107 -4.50 -10.65 -5.05
N ALA A 108 -3.96 -11.14 -3.95
CA ALA A 108 -3.74 -10.32 -2.77
C ALA A 108 -2.86 -9.12 -3.13
N HIS A 109 -3.39 -7.92 -2.90
CA HIS A 109 -2.69 -6.68 -3.22
C HIS A 109 -2.50 -5.85 -1.95
N ALA A 110 -1.28 -5.90 -1.41
CA ALA A 110 -0.89 -5.04 -0.31
C ALA A 110 -0.61 -3.63 -0.85
N ARG A 111 -1.24 -2.60 -0.27
CA ARG A 111 -1.09 -1.20 -0.71
C ARG A 111 -0.02 -0.43 0.08
N THR A 112 0.47 -0.98 1.19
CA THR A 112 1.39 -0.28 2.09
C THR A 112 2.31 -1.29 2.78
N SER A 113 3.62 -1.10 2.64
CA SER A 113 4.63 -2.00 3.21
C SER A 113 4.79 -1.84 4.73
N ASN A 114 4.58 -0.64 5.27
CA ASN A 114 4.63 -0.38 6.72
C ASN A 114 3.60 -1.19 7.53
N LEU A 115 2.47 -1.52 6.93
CA LEU A 115 1.39 -2.24 7.60
C LEU A 115 1.71 -3.72 7.82
N ASN A 116 2.68 -4.29 7.09
CA ASN A 116 3.03 -5.71 7.23
C ASN A 116 3.55 -6.07 8.62
N GLU A 117 4.22 -5.14 9.31
CA GLU A 117 4.70 -5.35 10.68
C GLU A 117 3.56 -5.27 11.70
N GLU A 118 2.57 -4.38 11.46
CA GLU A 118 1.40 -4.23 12.32
C GLU A 118 0.44 -5.42 12.19
N LEU A 119 0.33 -6.03 11.00
CA LEU A 119 -0.52 -7.20 10.77
C LEU A 119 -0.16 -8.39 11.68
N GLY A 120 1.11 -8.54 12.07
CA GLY A 120 1.55 -9.58 13.01
C GLY A 120 1.17 -9.32 14.47
N LEU A 121 0.68 -8.11 14.80
CA LEU A 121 0.35 -7.66 16.15
C LEU A 121 -1.16 -7.47 16.37
N VAL A 122 -1.99 -7.76 15.36
CA VAL A 122 -3.44 -7.58 15.44
C VAL A 122 -4.07 -8.67 16.32
N ASP A 123 -4.67 -8.26 17.44
CA ASP A 123 -5.39 -9.14 18.37
C ASP A 123 -6.92 -9.16 18.13
N THR A 124 -7.47 -8.14 17.47
CA THR A 124 -8.92 -8.02 17.22
C THR A 124 -9.22 -7.74 15.76
N VAL A 125 -10.01 -8.61 15.14
CA VAL A 125 -10.51 -8.42 13.76
C VAL A 125 -11.93 -7.89 13.81
N LEU A 126 -12.13 -6.68 13.27
CA LEU A 126 -13.45 -6.10 13.09
C LEU A 126 -13.97 -6.46 11.69
N SER A 127 -14.99 -7.30 11.64
CA SER A 127 -15.61 -7.72 10.36
C SER A 127 -16.95 -7.05 10.15
N VAL A 128 -17.19 -6.58 8.93
CA VAL A 128 -18.52 -6.12 8.48
C VAL A 128 -19.36 -7.34 8.09
N LYS A 129 -20.68 -7.26 8.28
CA LYS A 129 -21.57 -8.40 7.97
C LYS A 129 -21.73 -8.62 6.46
N THR A 130 -22.18 -7.60 5.75
CA THR A 130 -22.52 -7.70 4.31
C THR A 130 -21.26 -7.65 3.45
N ASP A 131 -21.23 -8.46 2.39
CA ASP A 131 -20.13 -8.58 1.41
C ASP A 131 -18.77 -9.03 1.96
N THR A 132 -18.65 -9.23 3.29
CA THR A 132 -17.44 -9.78 3.95
C THR A 132 -17.72 -11.13 4.59
N LEU A 133 -18.75 -11.24 5.43
CA LEU A 133 -19.14 -12.53 6.04
C LEU A 133 -20.18 -13.30 5.21
N THR A 134 -20.96 -12.57 4.41
CA THR A 134 -22.04 -13.16 3.61
C THR A 134 -21.97 -12.66 2.18
N CYS A 135 -22.01 -13.57 1.22
CA CYS A 135 -22.32 -13.24 -0.17
C CYS A 135 -23.75 -12.70 -0.25
N ASN A 136 -24.02 -11.73 -1.13
CA ASN A 136 -25.37 -11.21 -1.39
C ASN A 136 -26.22 -12.19 -2.23
N SER A 137 -26.31 -13.44 -1.78
CA SER A 137 -27.15 -14.49 -2.36
C SER A 137 -27.89 -15.19 -1.22
N MET A 138 -29.22 -15.21 -1.29
CA MET A 138 -30.06 -15.92 -0.33
C MET A 138 -30.60 -17.18 -0.97
N GLU A 139 -30.19 -18.32 -0.43
CA GLU A 139 -30.67 -19.63 -0.85
C GLU A 139 -31.62 -20.21 0.20
N PHE A 140 -32.70 -20.82 -0.28
CA PHE A 140 -33.64 -21.51 0.59
C PHE A 140 -33.11 -22.89 0.94
N VAL A 141 -32.60 -23.05 2.17
CA VAL A 141 -31.89 -24.28 2.57
C VAL A 141 -32.83 -25.30 3.20
N LYS A 142 -33.69 -24.86 4.13
CA LYS A 142 -34.59 -25.73 4.90
C LYS A 142 -35.89 -24.99 5.25
N CYS A 143 -36.97 -25.74 5.38
CA CYS A 143 -38.22 -25.26 5.97
C CYS A 143 -38.90 -26.35 6.77
N SER A 144 -39.82 -25.98 7.65
CA SER A 144 -40.69 -26.93 8.33
C SER A 144 -42.14 -26.69 7.93
N ILE A 145 -42.83 -27.75 7.53
CA ILE A 145 -44.26 -27.73 7.17
C ILE A 145 -44.95 -28.80 8.01
N ALA A 146 -45.98 -28.42 8.77
CA ALA A 146 -46.75 -29.32 9.64
C ALA A 146 -45.88 -30.15 10.62
N GLY A 147 -44.76 -29.60 11.10
CA GLY A 147 -43.83 -30.28 12.01
C GLY A 147 -42.83 -31.21 11.32
N VAL A 148 -42.91 -31.37 9.99
CA VAL A 148 -41.93 -32.13 9.19
C VAL A 148 -40.90 -31.14 8.63
N ALA A 149 -39.62 -31.39 8.88
CA ALA A 149 -38.53 -30.60 8.34
C ALA A 149 -38.16 -31.09 6.92
N TYR A 150 -38.13 -30.16 5.97
CA TYR A 150 -37.75 -30.36 4.58
C TYR A 150 -36.46 -29.59 4.30
N GLY A 151 -35.53 -30.20 3.56
CA GLY A 151 -34.23 -29.63 3.22
C GLY A 151 -33.08 -30.51 3.70
N HIS A 152 -32.34 -31.10 2.76
CA HIS A 152 -31.27 -32.08 3.02
C HIS A 152 -29.85 -31.47 2.92
N VAL A 153 -29.74 -30.16 2.74
CA VAL A 153 -28.45 -29.50 2.58
C VAL A 153 -27.76 -29.43 3.94
N VAL A 154 -26.64 -30.15 4.07
CA VAL A 154 -25.75 -30.07 5.24
C VAL A 154 -24.84 -28.87 5.03
N THR A 155 -25.03 -27.82 5.81
CA THR A 155 -24.16 -26.63 5.77
C THR A 155 -22.80 -26.96 6.38
N GLU A 156 -21.76 -26.21 6.01
CA GLU A 156 -20.42 -26.39 6.58
C GLU A 156 -20.41 -26.22 8.10
N VAL A 157 -21.27 -25.34 8.63
CA VAL A 157 -21.50 -25.15 10.06
C VAL A 157 -22.00 -26.44 10.72
N GLU A 158 -22.99 -27.11 10.13
CA GLU A 158 -23.49 -28.39 10.65
C GLU A 158 -22.42 -29.49 10.61
N ARG A 159 -21.56 -29.53 9.57
CA ARG A 159 -20.43 -30.47 9.52
C ARG A 159 -19.38 -30.17 10.58
N ALA A 160 -19.06 -28.91 10.82
CA ALA A 160 -18.13 -28.48 11.86
C ALA A 160 -18.64 -28.81 13.27
N LEU A 161 -19.93 -28.55 13.53
CA LEU A 161 -20.59 -28.91 14.79
C LEU A 161 -20.63 -30.44 15.00
N ALA A 162 -20.89 -31.21 13.94
CA ALA A 162 -20.85 -32.67 14.01
C ALA A 162 -19.43 -33.21 14.26
N LYS A 163 -18.39 -32.53 13.76
CA LYS A 163 -16.98 -32.88 13.99
C LYS A 163 -16.57 -32.60 15.44
N GLN A 164 -16.93 -31.42 16.00
CA GLN A 164 -16.68 -31.11 17.41
C GLN A 164 -17.41 -32.08 18.36
N LYS A 165 -18.63 -32.51 18.00
CA LYS A 165 -19.39 -33.47 18.81
C LYS A 165 -18.73 -34.86 18.84
N ARG A 166 -17.95 -35.23 17.80
CA ARG A 166 -17.17 -36.47 17.79
C ARG A 166 -15.93 -36.39 18.66
N ASP A 167 -15.18 -35.28 18.62
CA ASP A 167 -14.00 -35.07 19.48
C ASP A 167 -14.36 -34.99 20.96
N GLY A 168 -15.46 -34.30 21.32
CA GLY A 168 -15.89 -34.18 22.73
C GLY A 168 -16.49 -35.45 23.35
N SER A 169 -16.78 -36.49 22.55
CA SER A 169 -17.39 -37.74 23.05
C SER A 169 -16.36 -38.80 23.46
N GLN A 170 -15.05 -38.56 23.30
CA GLN A 170 -14.00 -39.52 23.67
C GLN A 170 -13.43 -39.34 25.10
N GLU A 171 -13.79 -38.29 25.85
CA GLU A 171 -13.23 -38.04 27.19
C GLU A 171 -14.08 -38.50 28.41
N VAL A 172 -15.32 -38.98 28.23
CA VAL A 172 -16.20 -39.32 29.39
C VAL A 172 -16.34 -40.84 29.65
N GLY A 173 -15.57 -41.69 28.98
CA GLY A 173 -15.75 -43.15 29.02
C GLY A 173 -14.95 -43.98 30.04
N ASN A 174 -13.94 -43.43 30.73
CA ASN A 174 -12.98 -44.23 31.50
C ASN A 174 -12.83 -43.80 32.97
N THR A 175 -13.92 -43.83 33.74
CA THR A 175 -13.86 -43.84 35.21
C THR A 175 -14.94 -44.73 35.80
N SER A 176 -14.83 -46.05 35.61
CA SER A 176 -15.46 -47.06 36.48
C SER A 176 -14.97 -48.43 36.01
N ASN A 177 -13.98 -49.00 36.71
CA ASN A 177 -13.77 -50.43 36.92
C ASN A 177 -12.51 -50.62 37.79
N ASP A 178 -12.60 -50.22 39.05
CA ASP A 178 -11.71 -50.69 40.13
C ASP A 178 -12.57 -50.92 41.37
N VAL A 179 -13.11 -52.14 41.50
CA VAL A 179 -13.57 -52.77 42.75
C VAL A 179 -13.19 -54.25 42.69
#